data_AF-A0A1X6MV41-F1
#
_entry.id   AF-A0A1X6MV41-F1
#
_cell.length_a   1.000
_cell.length_b   1.000
_cell.length_c   1.000
_cell.angle_alpha   90.00
_cell.angle_beta   90.00
_cell.angle_gamma   90.00
#
_symmetry.space_group_name_H-M   'P 1'
#
loop_
_entity.id
_entity.type
_entity.pdbx_description
1 polymer ?
#
loop_
_entity_poly.entity_id
_entity_poly.type
_entity_poly.pdbx_seq_one_letter_code
_entity_poly.pdbx_strand_id
1 'polypeptide(L)'
;MFPLFGDDPSGKRRNIDLGGDRATAAFSDILNDAKIQRSQRLELKRKQDSAVRIQAWWRGITQLRSVRQDLRRAFEQDVSGIRGLRCLVLLGQDQHALGLWSTTVSGRAQGKCQNKTQASRLHSAPDILHHSEENWCVLLRKTSSMLLRSLATDPQSQYAVSHLNVLTQLLSNTPAAPEYVQYLLRHGFYQLLGQALVQIPVESKASPILPPLVSLLTVPLTHSDLLQVCLRDIVAHILTIPLLPNRLPLQSLTLLSARLPISSFNLISSSISDIVDSSPLSAVEPKIHLLANLVMFTPPRYAKLTATALDTYLQLTAMLMNALPTRALEPPLPKQDPARSWADDDDDSDNESTPQVTVVTSFDMNPAPPPLPQLDKRTLTRLQTYPSVQHLTSLLSAVQHHPSRLSFIAFCFALTTVWPAKRDKVLGTVVAFNGGGLVREVYRLYVRSSPLGRDEQSSAVTNPDYAEAWPPLLFLADLYTQALLTMGDDEFFAPAGSGGAGGARNPLTLDELVVFSRKLLNIAFVLYWREDPSSVQQDGVPGLGAVKWETVRDKLTKCLQAIHAREYVYAFWSQLA
;
A
#
# COMPACT_ATOMS: atom_id res chain seq x y z
N MET A 1 7.06 33.01 -74.19
CA MET A 1 6.67 34.31 -74.78
C MET A 1 5.22 34.55 -74.41
N PHE A 2 4.99 35.41 -73.41
CA PHE A 2 3.66 35.85 -72.96
C PHE A 2 3.63 37.38 -73.07
N PRO A 3 2.51 37.98 -73.47
CA PRO A 3 2.49 39.39 -73.85
C PRO A 3 2.62 40.26 -72.60
N LEU A 4 3.66 41.08 -72.62
CA LEU A 4 3.97 42.13 -71.68
C LEU A 4 3.26 43.39 -72.20
N PHE A 5 2.31 43.93 -71.43
CA PHE A 5 1.49 45.13 -71.71
C PHE A 5 0.28 44.93 -72.63
N GLY A 6 -0.88 44.71 -72.00
CA GLY A 6 -2.17 45.00 -72.58
C GLY A 6 -2.51 46.48 -72.34
N ASP A 7 -2.57 47.23 -73.43
CA ASP A 7 -3.12 48.58 -73.48
C ASP A 7 -4.64 48.52 -73.27
N ASP A 8 -5.09 49.00 -72.11
CA ASP A 8 -6.49 49.19 -71.79
C ASP A 8 -6.91 50.61 -72.23
N PRO A 9 -7.79 50.79 -73.24
CA PRO A 9 -8.13 52.11 -73.79
C PRO A 9 -9.06 52.95 -72.89
N SER A 10 -9.33 52.49 -71.67
CA SER A 10 -10.06 53.23 -70.64
C SER A 10 -9.14 53.88 -69.59
N GLY A 11 -7.91 54.21 -70.00
CA GLY A 11 -6.91 54.89 -69.18
C GLY A 11 -7.40 56.23 -68.63
N LYS A 12 -8.09 56.19 -67.48
CA LYS A 12 -8.16 57.30 -66.52
C LYS A 12 -6.72 57.63 -66.15
N ARG A 13 -6.15 58.62 -66.84
CA ARG A 13 -4.93 59.29 -66.43
C ARG A 13 -5.10 59.65 -64.96
N ARG A 14 -4.29 59.05 -64.08
CA ARG A 14 -4.18 59.52 -62.70
C ARG A 14 -3.79 60.98 -62.79
N ASN A 15 -4.67 61.87 -62.35
CA ASN A 15 -4.31 63.26 -62.07
C ASN A 15 -3.26 63.18 -60.97
N ILE A 16 -1.99 63.24 -61.36
CA ILE A 16 -0.88 63.45 -60.44
C ILE A 16 -0.91 64.95 -60.18
N ASP A 17 -1.73 65.35 -59.20
CA ASP A 17 -1.63 66.68 -58.64
C ASP A 17 -0.30 66.77 -57.89
N LEU A 18 0.65 67.48 -58.51
CA LEU A 18 1.92 67.87 -57.90
C LEU A 18 1.77 69.20 -57.12
N GLY A 19 0.55 69.74 -57.01
CA GLY A 19 0.20 70.89 -56.18
C GLY A 19 0.04 70.46 -54.72
N GLY A 20 1.13 70.55 -53.96
CA GLY A 20 1.14 70.20 -52.54
C GLY A 20 0.38 71.20 -51.68
N ASP A 21 -0.90 70.94 -51.41
CA ASP A 21 -1.55 71.40 -50.17
C ASP A 21 -1.05 70.54 -49.01
N ARG A 22 0.17 70.82 -48.57
CA ARG A 22 0.66 70.37 -47.26
C ARG A 22 -0.08 71.16 -46.19
N ALA A 23 -1.27 70.70 -45.80
CA ALA A 23 -1.62 70.80 -44.39
C ALA A 23 -0.49 70.10 -43.65
N THR A 24 0.34 70.87 -42.93
CA THR A 24 1.41 70.34 -42.10
C THR A 24 0.76 69.53 -40.99
N ALA A 25 0.46 68.26 -41.27
CA ALA A 25 0.11 67.29 -40.25
C ALA A 25 1.21 67.39 -39.20
N ALA A 26 0.81 67.65 -37.95
CA ALA A 26 1.78 67.75 -36.87
C ALA A 26 2.59 66.45 -36.88
N PHE A 27 3.90 66.55 -36.66
CA PHE A 27 4.79 65.40 -36.67
C PHE A 27 4.28 64.23 -35.80
N SER A 28 3.53 64.53 -34.74
CA SER A 28 2.81 63.59 -33.89
C SER A 28 1.74 62.75 -34.62
N ASP A 29 1.00 63.34 -35.56
CA ASP A 29 -0.11 62.68 -36.26
C ASP A 29 0.42 61.64 -37.24
N ILE A 30 1.51 61.98 -37.95
CA ILE A 30 2.21 61.06 -38.85
C ILE A 30 2.77 59.86 -38.07
N LEU A 31 3.33 60.10 -36.87
CA LEU A 31 3.83 59.03 -36.01
C LEU A 31 2.70 58.14 -35.47
N ASN A 32 1.56 58.72 -35.09
CA ASN A 32 0.39 57.98 -34.63
C ASN A 32 -0.20 57.11 -35.75
N ASP A 33 -0.34 57.64 -36.96
CA ASP A 33 -0.81 56.88 -38.12
C ASP A 33 0.14 55.73 -38.46
N ALA A 34 1.45 55.97 -38.44
CA ALA A 34 2.45 54.91 -38.65
C ALA A 34 2.35 53.81 -37.57
N LYS A 35 2.08 54.18 -36.31
CA LYS A 35 1.89 53.23 -35.20
C LYS A 35 0.61 52.41 -35.39
N ILE A 36 -0.50 53.03 -35.77
CA ILE A 36 -1.79 52.36 -36.05
C ILE A 36 -1.64 51.39 -37.22
N GLN A 37 -1.01 51.80 -38.32
CA GLN A 37 -0.77 50.91 -39.45
C GLN A 37 0.14 49.73 -39.06
N ARG A 38 1.16 49.97 -38.23
CA ARG A 38 2.02 48.90 -37.73
C ARG A 38 1.23 47.92 -36.86
N SER A 39 0.40 48.40 -35.94
CA SER A 39 -0.43 47.53 -35.11
C SER A 39 -1.43 46.73 -35.94
N GLN A 40 -2.05 47.34 -36.96
CA GLN A 40 -2.95 46.63 -37.88
C GLN A 40 -2.23 45.53 -38.66
N ARG A 41 -1.02 45.80 -39.19
CA ARG A 41 -0.22 44.77 -39.89
C ARG A 41 0.18 43.64 -38.94
N LEU A 42 0.54 43.96 -37.70
CA LEU A 42 0.86 42.95 -36.68
C LEU A 42 -0.37 42.12 -36.30
N GLU A 43 -1.54 42.75 -36.18
CA GLU A 43 -2.79 42.04 -35.89
C GLU A 43 -3.22 41.14 -37.06
N LEU A 44 -3.13 41.64 -38.30
CA LEU A 44 -3.39 40.85 -39.51
C LEU A 44 -2.42 39.67 -39.63
N LYS A 45 -1.12 39.91 -39.40
CA LYS A 45 -0.11 38.84 -39.36
C LYS A 45 -0.43 37.82 -38.28
N ARG A 46 -0.78 38.26 -37.07
CA ARG A 46 -1.18 37.37 -35.97
C ARG A 46 -2.42 36.54 -36.34
N LYS A 47 -3.44 37.15 -36.94
CA LYS A 47 -4.64 36.45 -37.42
C LYS A 47 -4.30 35.43 -38.49
N GLN A 48 -3.43 35.77 -39.44
CA GLN A 48 -2.96 34.87 -40.49
C GLN A 48 -2.16 33.70 -39.90
N ASP A 49 -1.21 33.96 -39.01
CA ASP A 49 -0.40 32.94 -38.34
C ASP A 49 -1.29 31.99 -37.52
N SER A 50 -2.27 32.53 -36.80
CA SER A 50 -3.26 31.73 -36.07
C SER A 50 -4.14 30.89 -37.02
N ALA A 51 -4.60 31.45 -38.13
CA ALA A 51 -5.39 30.72 -39.12
C ALA A 51 -4.58 29.57 -39.75
N VAL A 52 -3.31 29.79 -40.09
CA VAL A 52 -2.41 28.76 -40.62
C VAL A 52 -2.22 27.63 -39.61
N ARG A 53 -2.05 27.93 -38.31
CA ARG A 53 -1.95 26.91 -37.25
C ARG A 53 -3.22 26.08 -37.13
N ILE A 54 -4.39 26.72 -37.14
CA ILE A 54 -5.68 26.04 -37.07
C ILE A 54 -5.89 25.14 -38.30
N GLN A 55 -5.60 25.64 -39.49
CA GLN A 55 -5.70 24.87 -40.73
C GLN A 55 -4.75 23.68 -40.76
N ALA A 56 -3.50 23.87 -40.34
CA ALA A 56 -2.51 22.79 -40.25
C ALA A 56 -2.95 21.71 -39.26
N TRP A 57 -3.45 22.11 -38.07
CA TRP A 57 -4.00 21.20 -37.08
C TRP A 57 -5.22 20.43 -37.61
N TRP A 58 -6.17 21.12 -38.23
CA TRP A 58 -7.36 20.49 -38.81
C TRP A 58 -7.00 19.49 -39.92
N ARG A 59 -6.10 19.86 -40.85
CA ARG A 59 -5.60 18.95 -41.89
C ARG A 59 -4.91 17.74 -41.27
N GLY A 60 -4.10 17.95 -40.23
CA GLY A 60 -3.45 16.88 -39.48
C GLY A 60 -4.44 15.90 -38.86
N ILE A 61 -5.50 16.40 -38.21
CA ILE A 61 -6.55 15.56 -37.62
C ILE A 61 -7.34 14.82 -38.70
N THR A 62 -7.71 15.48 -39.80
CA THR A 62 -8.45 14.85 -40.90
C THR A 62 -7.62 13.74 -41.55
N GLN A 63 -6.34 13.98 -41.80
CA GLN A 63 -5.44 12.96 -42.32
C GLN A 63 -5.25 11.80 -41.34
N LEU A 64 -5.09 12.09 -40.04
CA LEU A 64 -5.01 11.05 -39.01
C LEU A 64 -6.26 10.18 -38.98
N ARG A 65 -7.46 10.77 -39.10
CA ARG A 65 -8.73 10.03 -39.19
C ARG A 65 -8.79 9.14 -40.42
N SER A 66 -8.40 9.66 -41.59
CA SER A 66 -8.32 8.87 -42.82
C SER A 66 -7.39 7.68 -42.67
N VAL A 67 -6.16 7.91 -42.18
CA VAL A 67 -5.17 6.85 -41.96
C VAL A 67 -5.68 5.81 -40.96
N ARG A 68 -6.34 6.21 -39.87
CA ARG A 68 -6.94 5.26 -38.92
C ARG A 68 -8.06 4.44 -39.56
N GLN A 69 -8.87 5.04 -40.43
CA GLN A 69 -9.91 4.31 -41.16
C GLN A 69 -9.30 3.29 -42.14
N ASP A 70 -8.25 3.67 -42.86
CA ASP A 70 -7.54 2.79 -43.78
C ASP A 70 -6.86 1.63 -43.03
N LEU A 71 -6.23 1.91 -41.88
CA LEU A 71 -5.67 0.88 -41.00
C LEU A 71 -6.75 -0.08 -40.47
N ARG A 72 -7.94 0.44 -40.10
CA ARG A 72 -9.06 -0.39 -39.65
C ARG A 72 -9.56 -1.30 -40.78
N ARG A 73 -9.74 -0.78 -42.00
CA ARG A 73 -10.11 -1.59 -43.16
C ARG A 73 -9.07 -2.67 -43.46
N ALA A 74 -7.78 -2.31 -43.42
CA ALA A 74 -6.69 -3.26 -43.65
C ALA A 74 -6.63 -4.35 -42.57
N PHE A 75 -6.94 -4.00 -41.30
CA PHE A 75 -7.06 -4.95 -40.21
C PHE A 75 -8.25 -5.90 -40.40
N GLU A 76 -9.44 -5.39 -40.75
CA GLU A 76 -10.64 -6.20 -40.98
C GLU A 76 -10.47 -7.21 -42.11
N GLN A 77 -9.64 -6.90 -43.11
CA GLN A 77 -9.30 -7.81 -44.21
C GLN A 77 -8.38 -8.98 -43.79
N ASP A 78 -7.59 -8.81 -42.74
CA ASP A 78 -6.59 -9.79 -42.30
C ASP A 78 -6.47 -9.83 -40.77
N VAL A 79 -7.57 -10.10 -40.07
CA VAL A 79 -7.63 -10.03 -38.60
C VAL A 79 -6.59 -10.93 -37.93
N SER A 80 -6.35 -12.13 -38.48
CA SER A 80 -5.44 -13.12 -37.90
C SER A 80 -3.98 -13.04 -38.40
N GLY A 81 -3.71 -12.32 -39.49
CA GLY A 81 -2.37 -12.29 -40.07
C GLY A 81 -1.47 -11.23 -39.45
N ILE A 82 -0.19 -11.28 -39.82
CA ILE A 82 0.83 -10.34 -39.32
C ILE A 82 0.51 -8.91 -39.72
N ARG A 83 -0.12 -8.70 -40.89
CA ARG A 83 -0.50 -7.36 -41.35
C ARG A 83 -1.62 -6.80 -40.48
N GLY A 84 -2.63 -7.61 -40.16
CA GLY A 84 -3.66 -7.23 -39.20
C GLY A 84 -3.07 -6.89 -37.84
N LEU A 85 -2.19 -7.73 -37.30
CA LEU A 85 -1.56 -7.47 -36.00
C LEU A 85 -0.74 -6.17 -35.98
N ARG A 86 -0.03 -5.84 -37.07
CA ARG A 86 0.65 -4.54 -37.22
C ARG A 86 -0.36 -3.39 -37.22
N CYS A 87 -1.44 -3.51 -37.99
CA CYS A 87 -2.49 -2.48 -38.03
C CYS A 87 -3.13 -2.31 -36.66
N LEU A 88 -3.38 -3.40 -35.92
CA LEU A 88 -3.95 -3.38 -34.57
C LEU A 88 -3.04 -2.61 -33.59
N VAL A 89 -1.74 -2.89 -33.58
CA VAL A 89 -0.77 -2.18 -32.74
C VAL A 89 -0.74 -0.69 -33.09
N LEU A 90 -0.79 -0.33 -34.37
CA LEU A 90 -0.81 1.07 -34.83
C LEU A 90 -2.13 1.79 -34.51
N LEU A 91 -3.27 1.09 -34.51
CA LEU A 91 -4.56 1.63 -34.09
C LEU A 91 -4.57 1.98 -32.59
N GLY A 92 -3.76 1.30 -31.78
CA GLY A 92 -3.64 1.56 -30.36
C GLY A 92 -4.89 1.11 -29.61
N GLN A 93 -5.46 1.97 -28.76
CA GLN A 93 -6.59 1.64 -27.87
C GLN A 93 -7.96 1.55 -28.57
N ASP A 94 -8.01 1.01 -29.80
CA ASP A 94 -9.26 0.76 -30.50
C ASP A 94 -9.93 -0.51 -29.95
N GLN A 95 -10.87 -0.33 -29.02
CA GLN A 95 -11.53 -1.42 -28.29
C GLN A 95 -12.27 -2.40 -29.21
N HIS A 96 -12.84 -1.91 -30.30
CA HIS A 96 -13.55 -2.76 -31.26
C HIS A 96 -12.57 -3.64 -32.03
N ALA A 97 -11.45 -3.08 -32.51
CA ALA A 97 -10.42 -3.85 -33.20
C ALA A 97 -9.77 -4.88 -32.27
N LEU A 98 -9.46 -4.51 -31.02
CA LEU A 98 -8.95 -5.44 -30.00
C LEU A 98 -9.95 -6.55 -29.67
N GLY A 99 -11.23 -6.21 -29.56
CA GLY A 99 -12.31 -7.16 -29.35
C GLY A 99 -12.47 -8.15 -30.50
N LEU A 100 -12.46 -7.67 -31.74
CA LEU A 100 -12.53 -8.52 -32.94
C LEU A 100 -11.31 -9.46 -33.03
N TRP A 101 -10.11 -8.94 -32.76
CA TRP A 101 -8.91 -9.76 -32.75
C TRP A 101 -8.95 -10.84 -31.66
N SER A 102 -9.26 -10.48 -30.43
CA SER A 102 -9.23 -11.44 -29.31
C SER A 102 -10.32 -12.51 -29.40
N THR A 103 -11.50 -12.17 -29.91
CA THR A 103 -12.59 -13.12 -30.16
C THR A 103 -12.24 -14.11 -31.26
N THR A 104 -11.64 -13.64 -32.36
CA THR A 104 -11.18 -14.52 -33.46
C THR A 104 -10.05 -15.45 -33.03
N VAL A 105 -9.07 -14.97 -32.26
CA VAL A 105 -7.99 -15.79 -31.71
C VAL A 105 -8.51 -16.81 -30.68
N SER A 106 -9.33 -16.36 -29.72
CA SER A 106 -9.91 -17.24 -28.69
C SER A 106 -10.83 -18.32 -29.27
N GLY A 107 -11.63 -17.97 -30.28
CA GLY A 107 -12.59 -18.88 -30.91
C GLY A 107 -11.90 -20.05 -31.64
N ARG A 108 -10.75 -19.79 -32.26
CA ARG A 108 -9.93 -20.84 -32.89
C ARG A 108 -9.35 -21.80 -31.86
N ALA A 109 -8.84 -21.28 -30.75
CA ALA A 109 -8.23 -22.09 -29.70
C ALA A 109 -9.23 -23.06 -29.01
N GLN A 110 -10.53 -22.71 -28.97
CA GLN A 110 -11.56 -23.57 -28.37
C GLN A 110 -12.17 -24.61 -29.33
N GLY A 111 -11.75 -24.68 -30.59
CA GLY A 111 -12.26 -25.64 -31.56
C GLY A 111 -13.76 -25.53 -31.88
N LYS A 112 -14.43 -24.45 -31.44
CA LYS A 112 -15.89 -24.23 -31.60
C LYS A 112 -16.30 -23.67 -32.96
N CYS A 113 -15.53 -23.91 -34.02
CA CYS A 113 -16.00 -23.64 -35.38
C CYS A 113 -17.03 -24.72 -35.79
N GLN A 114 -18.28 -24.55 -35.34
CA GLN A 114 -19.38 -25.49 -35.62
C GLN A 114 -19.85 -25.52 -37.08
N ASN A 115 -19.36 -24.61 -37.94
CA ASN A 115 -19.75 -24.59 -39.35
C ASN A 115 -18.76 -25.39 -40.21
N LYS A 116 -19.02 -26.70 -40.33
CA LYS A 116 -18.27 -27.67 -41.15
C LYS A 116 -18.16 -27.29 -42.65
N THR A 117 -18.94 -26.35 -43.16
CA THR A 117 -19.04 -26.08 -44.61
C THR A 117 -18.00 -25.11 -45.17
N GLN A 118 -17.22 -24.39 -44.35
CA GLN A 118 -16.06 -23.58 -44.79
C GLN A 118 -14.70 -24.12 -44.33
N ALA A 119 -14.68 -25.25 -43.61
CA ALA A 119 -13.49 -25.84 -43.02
C ALA A 119 -12.49 -26.42 -44.04
N SER A 120 -12.86 -26.64 -45.30
CA SER A 120 -11.96 -27.25 -46.30
C SER A 120 -10.98 -26.28 -46.99
N ARG A 121 -11.06 -24.96 -46.80
CA ARG A 121 -10.16 -24.00 -47.48
C ARG A 121 -9.17 -23.24 -46.59
N LEU A 122 -9.27 -23.35 -45.27
CA LEU A 122 -8.22 -22.89 -44.36
C LEU A 122 -7.34 -24.07 -43.96
N HIS A 123 -6.50 -24.48 -44.90
CA HIS A 123 -5.35 -25.35 -44.62
C HIS A 123 -4.48 -24.70 -43.54
N SER A 124 -4.26 -25.41 -42.43
CA SER A 124 -3.11 -25.32 -41.53
C SER A 124 -2.52 -23.92 -41.29
N ALA A 125 -3.34 -22.90 -41.01
CA ALA A 125 -2.79 -21.66 -40.50
C ALA A 125 -2.17 -21.96 -39.12
N PRO A 126 -0.85 -21.79 -38.93
CA PRO A 126 -0.22 -22.00 -37.64
C PRO A 126 -0.94 -21.18 -36.58
N ASP A 127 -1.07 -21.75 -35.38
CA ASP A 127 -1.71 -21.05 -34.27
C ASP A 127 -0.94 -19.74 -34.00
N ILE A 128 -1.63 -18.61 -34.12
CA ILE A 128 -1.08 -17.26 -34.09
C ILE A 128 -0.23 -17.05 -32.83
N LEU A 129 -0.62 -17.69 -31.73
CA LEU A 129 0.03 -17.58 -30.43
C LEU A 129 1.35 -18.38 -30.33
N HIS A 130 1.57 -19.36 -31.22
CA HIS A 130 2.72 -20.27 -31.19
C HIS A 130 3.81 -19.88 -32.20
N HIS A 131 3.70 -18.73 -32.86
CA HIS A 131 4.79 -18.23 -33.71
C HIS A 131 6.02 -17.86 -32.89
N SER A 132 7.18 -18.39 -33.30
CA SER A 132 8.49 -18.12 -32.70
C SER A 132 9.27 -17.01 -33.42
N GLU A 133 8.78 -16.52 -34.55
CA GLU A 133 9.41 -15.44 -35.31
C GLU A 133 9.40 -14.12 -34.51
N GLU A 134 10.53 -13.42 -34.49
CA GLU A 134 10.74 -12.20 -33.70
C GLU A 134 9.68 -11.12 -33.96
N ASN A 135 9.29 -10.94 -35.23
CA ASN A 135 8.27 -9.97 -35.64
C ASN A 135 6.93 -10.23 -34.96
N TRP A 136 6.51 -11.50 -34.84
CA TRP A 136 5.30 -11.88 -34.15
C TRP A 136 5.43 -11.67 -32.65
N CYS A 137 6.55 -12.08 -32.05
CA CYS A 137 6.79 -11.91 -30.62
C CYS A 137 6.76 -10.44 -30.17
N VAL A 138 7.33 -9.51 -30.95
CA VAL A 138 7.27 -8.07 -30.65
C VAL A 138 5.83 -7.55 -30.68
N LEU A 139 5.06 -7.91 -31.71
CA LEU A 139 3.69 -7.46 -31.87
C LEU A 139 2.76 -8.07 -30.82
N LEU A 140 2.94 -9.36 -30.47
CA LEU A 140 2.19 -10.04 -29.44
C LEU A 140 2.48 -9.47 -28.04
N ARG A 141 3.74 -9.09 -27.74
CA ARG A 141 4.10 -8.34 -26.51
C ARG A 141 3.35 -7.02 -26.40
N LYS A 142 3.31 -6.24 -27.49
CA LYS A 142 2.60 -4.95 -27.51
C LYS A 142 1.10 -5.16 -27.38
N THR A 143 0.54 -6.12 -28.11
CA THR A 143 -0.89 -6.44 -28.09
C THR A 143 -1.32 -6.95 -26.72
N SER A 144 -0.55 -7.82 -26.06
CA SER A 144 -0.88 -8.30 -24.71
C SER A 144 -0.97 -7.16 -23.69
N SER A 145 -0.06 -6.18 -23.76
CA SER A 145 -0.14 -4.98 -22.92
C SER A 145 -1.39 -4.12 -23.23
N MET A 146 -1.79 -4.03 -24.50
CA MET A 146 -3.00 -3.31 -24.91
C MET A 146 -4.27 -4.00 -24.42
N LEU A 147 -4.35 -5.34 -24.50
CA LEU A 147 -5.46 -6.14 -23.96
C LEU A 147 -5.57 -5.95 -22.44
N LEU A 148 -4.44 -5.99 -21.74
CA LEU A 148 -4.41 -5.81 -20.29
C LEU A 148 -4.85 -4.40 -19.87
N ARG A 149 -4.43 -3.37 -20.59
CA ARG A 149 -4.91 -1.99 -20.36
C ARG A 149 -6.39 -1.85 -20.65
N SER A 150 -6.89 -2.46 -21.74
CA SER A 150 -8.32 -2.51 -22.05
C SER A 150 -9.13 -3.14 -20.90
N LEU A 151 -8.67 -4.27 -20.37
CA LEU A 151 -9.26 -4.94 -19.22
C LEU A 151 -9.25 -4.09 -17.95
N ALA A 152 -8.17 -3.34 -17.71
CA ALA A 152 -8.08 -2.43 -16.57
C ALA A 152 -9.00 -1.21 -16.68
N THR A 153 -9.32 -0.77 -17.90
CA THR A 153 -10.21 0.37 -18.14
C THR A 153 -11.69 0.02 -18.17
N ASP A 154 -12.03 -1.16 -18.69
CA ASP A 154 -13.41 -1.62 -18.84
C ASP A 154 -13.48 -3.16 -18.69
N PRO A 155 -13.40 -3.69 -17.45
CA PRO A 155 -13.42 -5.12 -17.19
C PRO A 155 -14.77 -5.75 -17.52
N GLN A 156 -15.86 -4.97 -17.60
CA GLN A 156 -17.20 -5.45 -17.93
C GLN A 156 -17.52 -5.43 -19.43
N SER A 157 -16.55 -5.02 -20.26
CA SER A 157 -16.67 -5.09 -21.71
C SER A 157 -17.05 -6.49 -22.19
N GLN A 158 -17.87 -6.56 -23.24
CA GLN A 158 -18.23 -7.82 -23.91
C GLN A 158 -17.02 -8.63 -24.40
N TYR A 159 -15.88 -7.97 -24.61
CA TYR A 159 -14.64 -8.59 -25.08
C TYR A 159 -13.71 -9.05 -23.95
N ALA A 160 -14.00 -8.71 -22.69
CA ALA A 160 -13.09 -8.94 -21.56
C ALA A 160 -12.71 -10.41 -21.38
N VAL A 161 -13.69 -11.33 -21.50
CA VAL A 161 -13.43 -12.77 -21.39
C VAL A 161 -12.50 -13.25 -22.52
N SER A 162 -12.68 -12.76 -23.75
CA SER A 162 -11.80 -13.08 -24.87
C SER A 162 -10.39 -12.52 -24.66
N HIS A 163 -10.25 -11.28 -24.17
CA HIS A 163 -8.96 -10.71 -23.79
C HIS A 163 -8.22 -11.59 -22.77
N LEU A 164 -8.91 -12.01 -21.71
CA LEU A 164 -8.33 -12.85 -20.66
C LEU A 164 -7.93 -14.24 -21.15
N ASN A 165 -8.73 -14.86 -22.03
CA ASN A 165 -8.39 -16.17 -22.59
C ASN A 165 -7.12 -16.10 -23.44
N VAL A 166 -7.01 -15.09 -24.31
CA VAL A 166 -5.79 -14.89 -25.12
C VAL A 166 -4.59 -14.63 -24.22
N LEU A 167 -4.71 -13.74 -23.23
CA LEU A 167 -3.63 -13.46 -22.29
C LEU A 167 -3.19 -14.71 -21.53
N THR A 168 -4.14 -15.51 -21.03
CA THR A 168 -3.82 -16.73 -20.30
C THR A 168 -3.06 -17.72 -21.17
N GLN A 169 -3.54 -17.96 -22.40
CA GLN A 169 -2.87 -18.86 -23.35
C GLN A 169 -1.47 -18.37 -23.71
N LEU A 170 -1.33 -17.06 -23.96
CA LEU A 170 -0.06 -16.44 -24.32
C LEU A 170 0.97 -16.57 -23.19
N LEU A 171 0.55 -16.43 -21.93
CA LEU A 171 1.43 -16.51 -20.77
C LEU A 171 1.68 -17.93 -20.24
N SER A 172 0.88 -18.94 -20.61
CA SER A 172 1.02 -20.31 -20.11
C SER A 172 1.50 -21.33 -21.14
N ASN A 173 1.09 -21.20 -22.41
CA ASN A 173 1.18 -22.29 -23.39
C ASN A 173 2.10 -21.98 -24.57
N THR A 174 2.81 -20.84 -24.56
CA THR A 174 3.66 -20.44 -25.70
C THR A 174 5.15 -20.59 -25.37
N PRO A 175 6.01 -20.86 -26.37
CA PRO A 175 7.46 -20.98 -26.13
C PRO A 175 8.08 -19.67 -25.62
N ALA A 176 7.51 -18.52 -25.99
CA ALA A 176 7.94 -17.19 -25.55
C ALA A 176 7.19 -16.66 -24.31
N ALA A 177 6.41 -17.52 -23.62
CA ALA A 177 5.71 -17.19 -22.38
C ALA A 177 6.55 -16.39 -21.35
N PRO A 178 7.79 -16.78 -21.00
CA PRO A 178 8.58 -16.04 -20.01
C PRO A 178 8.88 -14.60 -20.46
N GLU A 179 9.16 -14.38 -21.75
CA GLU A 179 9.40 -13.03 -22.29
C GLU A 179 8.13 -12.18 -22.22
N TYR A 180 6.97 -12.77 -22.50
CA TYR A 180 5.68 -12.10 -22.41
C TYR A 180 5.33 -11.72 -20.97
N VAL A 181 5.54 -12.64 -20.01
CA VAL A 181 5.34 -12.38 -18.59
C VAL A 181 6.26 -11.26 -18.13
N GLN A 182 7.56 -11.34 -18.42
CA GLN A 182 8.53 -10.32 -18.04
C GLN A 182 8.18 -8.96 -18.64
N TYR A 183 7.78 -8.92 -19.91
CA TYR A 183 7.34 -7.70 -20.58
C TYR A 183 6.13 -7.09 -19.87
N LEU A 184 5.10 -7.88 -19.56
CA LEU A 184 3.90 -7.38 -18.88
C LEU A 184 4.18 -6.91 -17.44
N LEU A 185 5.00 -7.62 -16.67
CA LEU A 185 5.40 -7.21 -15.32
C LEU A 185 6.03 -5.81 -15.35
N ARG A 186 6.97 -5.56 -16.28
CA ARG A 186 7.58 -4.23 -16.49
C ARG A 186 6.59 -3.14 -16.89
N HIS A 187 5.40 -3.51 -17.38
CA HIS A 187 4.34 -2.59 -17.77
C HIS A 187 3.17 -2.57 -16.79
N GLY A 188 3.41 -2.93 -15.52
CA GLY A 188 2.43 -2.80 -14.43
C GLY A 188 1.37 -3.89 -14.43
N PHE A 189 1.75 -5.14 -14.71
CA PHE A 189 0.81 -6.27 -14.81
C PHE A 189 -0.18 -6.35 -13.64
N TYR A 190 0.34 -6.46 -12.41
CA TYR A 190 -0.49 -6.58 -11.21
C TYR A 190 -1.23 -5.30 -10.85
N GLN A 191 -0.68 -4.14 -11.16
CA GLN A 191 -1.38 -2.86 -11.00
C GLN A 191 -2.64 -2.80 -11.89
N LEU A 192 -2.50 -3.17 -13.17
CA LEU A 192 -3.60 -3.19 -14.14
C LEU A 192 -4.66 -4.25 -13.78
N LEU A 193 -4.23 -5.44 -13.36
CA LEU A 193 -5.16 -6.48 -12.87
C LEU A 193 -5.87 -6.05 -11.58
N GLY A 194 -5.17 -5.40 -10.65
CA GLY A 194 -5.76 -4.87 -9.43
C GLY A 194 -6.82 -3.81 -9.74
N GLN A 195 -6.53 -2.90 -10.68
CA GLN A 195 -7.50 -1.92 -11.18
C GLN A 195 -8.75 -2.59 -11.78
N ALA A 196 -8.57 -3.61 -12.61
CA ALA A 196 -9.68 -4.38 -13.17
C ALA A 196 -10.54 -5.03 -12.07
N LEU A 197 -9.91 -5.65 -11.05
CA LEU A 197 -10.62 -6.28 -9.92
C LEU A 197 -11.40 -5.26 -9.07
N VAL A 198 -10.86 -4.06 -8.86
CA VAL A 198 -11.51 -3.01 -8.06
C VAL A 198 -12.76 -2.47 -8.77
N GLN A 199 -12.71 -2.32 -10.09
CA GLN A 199 -13.83 -1.82 -10.90
C GLN A 199 -15.01 -2.80 -11.00
N ILE A 200 -14.80 -4.10 -10.75
CA ILE A 200 -15.90 -5.06 -10.66
C ILE A 200 -16.60 -4.87 -9.29
N PRO A 201 -17.92 -4.59 -9.25
CA PRO A 201 -18.65 -4.43 -7.98
C PRO A 201 -18.55 -5.66 -7.09
N VAL A 202 -18.53 -5.45 -5.77
CA VAL A 202 -18.37 -6.53 -4.77
C VAL A 202 -19.57 -7.50 -4.80
N GLU A 203 -20.73 -7.02 -5.23
CA GLU A 203 -21.98 -7.75 -5.34
C GLU A 203 -21.97 -8.70 -6.55
N SER A 204 -21.18 -8.39 -7.58
CA SER A 204 -21.15 -9.10 -8.87
C SER A 204 -20.27 -10.36 -8.85
N LYS A 205 -20.38 -11.18 -7.80
CA LYS A 205 -19.61 -12.43 -7.64
C LYS A 205 -19.83 -13.45 -8.76
N ALA A 206 -20.97 -13.39 -9.44
CA ALA A 206 -21.28 -14.26 -10.58
C ALA A 206 -20.69 -13.76 -11.91
N SER A 207 -19.88 -12.69 -11.90
CA SER A 207 -19.26 -12.16 -13.10
C SER A 207 -18.39 -13.23 -13.79
N PRO A 208 -18.61 -13.50 -15.09
CA PRO A 208 -17.88 -14.51 -15.83
C PRO A 208 -16.38 -14.18 -16.01
N ILE A 209 -16.00 -12.92 -15.72
CA ILE A 209 -14.63 -12.41 -15.85
C ILE A 209 -13.77 -12.81 -14.63
N LEU A 210 -14.37 -13.00 -13.45
CA LEU A 210 -13.60 -13.22 -12.22
C LEU A 210 -12.77 -14.52 -12.24
N PRO A 211 -13.30 -15.69 -12.66
CA PRO A 211 -12.49 -16.90 -12.73
C PRO A 211 -11.26 -16.81 -13.65
N PRO A 212 -11.38 -16.38 -14.93
CA PRO A 212 -10.21 -16.26 -15.81
C PRO A 212 -9.25 -15.14 -15.37
N LEU A 213 -9.75 -14.08 -14.74
CA LEU A 213 -8.92 -13.01 -14.19
C LEU A 213 -8.03 -13.52 -13.04
N VAL A 214 -8.58 -14.32 -12.13
CA VAL A 214 -7.79 -14.95 -11.06
C VAL A 214 -6.82 -16.00 -11.60
N SER A 215 -7.22 -16.77 -12.61
CA SER A 215 -6.30 -17.68 -13.31
C SER A 215 -5.09 -16.90 -13.84
N LEU A 216 -5.33 -15.83 -14.59
CA LEU A 216 -4.30 -14.96 -15.17
C LEU A 216 -3.36 -14.37 -14.10
N LEU A 217 -3.91 -13.93 -12.96
CA LEU A 217 -3.13 -13.41 -11.83
C LEU A 217 -2.09 -14.41 -11.31
N THR A 218 -2.42 -15.70 -11.33
CA THR A 218 -1.56 -16.77 -10.82
C THR A 218 -0.56 -17.33 -11.83
N VAL A 219 -0.71 -17.05 -13.13
CA VAL A 219 0.18 -17.61 -14.18
C VAL A 219 1.65 -17.20 -13.97
N PRO A 220 2.00 -15.92 -13.72
CA PRO A 220 3.40 -15.54 -13.53
C PRO A 220 4.09 -16.24 -12.35
N LEU A 221 3.32 -16.75 -11.37
CA LEU A 221 3.86 -17.41 -10.17
C LEU A 221 4.47 -18.78 -10.45
N THR A 222 4.25 -19.36 -11.63
CA THR A 222 4.91 -20.61 -12.03
C THR A 222 6.36 -20.40 -12.47
N HIS A 223 6.79 -19.15 -12.69
CA HIS A 223 8.14 -18.81 -13.14
C HIS A 223 9.02 -18.46 -11.94
N SER A 224 9.92 -19.36 -11.54
CA SER A 224 10.81 -19.19 -10.38
C SER A 224 11.62 -17.90 -10.43
N ASP A 225 12.12 -17.55 -11.61
CA ASP A 225 13.06 -16.43 -11.79
C ASP A 225 12.39 -15.06 -11.63
N LEU A 226 11.06 -15.03 -11.77
CA LEU A 226 10.24 -13.82 -11.64
C LEU A 226 9.48 -13.77 -10.31
N LEU A 227 9.57 -14.82 -9.49
CA LEU A 227 8.74 -15.00 -8.31
C LEU A 227 8.87 -13.86 -7.29
N GLN A 228 10.09 -13.35 -7.09
CA GLN A 228 10.34 -12.23 -6.17
C GLN A 228 9.61 -10.96 -6.60
N VAL A 229 9.69 -10.60 -7.89
CA VAL A 229 9.01 -9.42 -8.46
C VAL A 229 7.50 -9.60 -8.39
N CYS A 230 7.00 -10.79 -8.74
CA CYS A 230 5.59 -11.12 -8.66
C CYS A 230 5.05 -11.02 -7.22
N LEU A 231 5.79 -11.55 -6.23
CA LEU A 231 5.41 -11.49 -4.83
C LEU A 231 5.33 -10.03 -4.33
N ARG A 232 6.36 -9.22 -4.63
CA ARG A 232 6.38 -7.80 -4.31
C ARG A 232 5.15 -7.09 -4.86
N ASP A 233 4.87 -7.27 -6.15
CA ASP A 233 3.77 -6.59 -6.82
C ASP A 233 2.40 -7.09 -6.37
N ILE A 234 2.24 -8.38 -6.06
CA ILE A 234 1.01 -8.93 -5.47
C ILE A 234 0.74 -8.30 -4.10
N VAL A 235 1.75 -8.20 -3.25
CA VAL A 235 1.63 -7.57 -1.92
C VAL A 235 1.21 -6.10 -2.08
N ALA A 236 1.84 -5.37 -3.00
CA ALA A 236 1.59 -3.94 -3.20
C ALA A 236 0.24 -3.63 -3.89
N HIS A 237 -0.19 -4.43 -4.88
CA HIS A 237 -1.30 -4.08 -5.77
C HIS A 237 -2.52 -5.00 -5.70
N ILE A 238 -2.36 -6.24 -5.25
CA ILE A 238 -3.46 -7.22 -5.19
C ILE A 238 -3.96 -7.39 -3.76
N LEU A 239 -3.07 -7.62 -2.80
CA LEU A 239 -3.45 -7.82 -1.40
C LEU A 239 -3.88 -6.52 -0.71
N THR A 240 -3.70 -5.36 -1.34
CA THR A 240 -4.24 -4.07 -0.90
C THR A 240 -5.70 -3.83 -1.31
N ILE A 241 -6.28 -4.71 -2.15
CA ILE A 241 -7.64 -4.54 -2.65
C ILE A 241 -8.66 -4.68 -1.50
N PRO A 242 -9.56 -3.69 -1.31
CA PRO A 242 -10.57 -3.74 -0.27
C PRO A 242 -11.52 -4.91 -0.49
N LEU A 243 -11.80 -5.65 0.57
CA LEU A 243 -12.74 -6.78 0.54
C LEU A 243 -12.39 -7.87 -0.49
N LEU A 244 -11.12 -8.04 -0.86
CA LEU A 244 -10.67 -8.98 -1.91
C LEU A 244 -11.34 -10.37 -1.82
N PRO A 245 -11.39 -11.07 -0.68
CA PRO A 245 -12.02 -12.38 -0.61
C PRO A 245 -13.54 -12.35 -0.83
N ASN A 246 -14.19 -11.21 -0.61
CA ASN A 246 -15.62 -11.02 -0.85
C ASN A 246 -15.91 -10.60 -2.28
N ARG A 247 -14.91 -10.15 -3.05
CA ARG A 247 -15.06 -9.86 -4.48
C ARG A 247 -14.99 -11.13 -5.33
N LEU A 248 -14.35 -12.18 -4.84
CA LEU A 248 -14.10 -13.39 -5.61
C LEU A 248 -15.18 -14.47 -5.35
N PRO A 249 -15.58 -15.24 -6.38
CA PRO A 249 -16.30 -16.49 -6.18
C PRO A 249 -15.44 -17.46 -5.36
N LEU A 250 -16.09 -18.35 -4.61
CA LEU A 250 -15.41 -19.28 -3.70
C LEU A 250 -14.33 -20.12 -4.40
N GLN A 251 -14.63 -20.64 -5.60
CA GLN A 251 -13.67 -21.44 -6.38
C GLN A 251 -12.42 -20.62 -6.75
N SER A 252 -12.60 -19.38 -7.20
CA SER A 252 -11.49 -18.48 -7.55
C SER A 252 -10.68 -18.08 -6.31
N LEU A 253 -11.34 -17.86 -5.17
CA LEU A 253 -10.67 -17.58 -3.91
C LEU A 253 -9.81 -18.76 -3.44
N THR A 254 -10.34 -19.99 -3.55
CA THR A 254 -9.60 -21.21 -3.24
C THR A 254 -8.40 -21.37 -4.16
N LEU A 255 -8.56 -21.11 -5.46
CA LEU A 255 -7.47 -21.15 -6.44
C LEU A 255 -6.38 -20.11 -6.11
N LEU A 256 -6.77 -18.86 -5.83
CA LEU A 256 -5.86 -17.80 -5.43
C LEU A 256 -5.09 -18.21 -4.17
N SER A 257 -5.80 -18.59 -3.11
CA SER A 257 -5.18 -19.04 -1.86
C SER A 257 -4.21 -20.19 -2.11
N ALA A 258 -4.60 -21.22 -2.86
CA ALA A 258 -3.75 -22.38 -3.13
C ALA A 258 -2.45 -22.02 -3.88
N ARG A 259 -2.50 -21.03 -4.78
CA ARG A 259 -1.37 -20.62 -5.63
C ARG A 259 -0.52 -19.48 -5.05
N LEU A 260 -0.97 -18.80 -3.99
CA LEU A 260 -0.17 -17.77 -3.33
C LEU A 260 1.11 -18.39 -2.74
N PRO A 261 2.32 -17.94 -3.11
CA PRO A 261 3.59 -18.53 -2.68
C PRO A 261 4.01 -18.00 -1.29
N ILE A 262 3.14 -18.17 -0.30
CA ILE A 262 3.35 -17.66 1.06
C ILE A 262 4.59 -18.30 1.71
N SER A 263 4.91 -19.55 1.37
CA SER A 263 6.13 -20.23 1.80
C SER A 263 7.42 -19.58 1.28
N SER A 264 7.33 -18.75 0.23
CA SER A 264 8.45 -18.06 -0.40
C SER A 264 8.50 -16.57 -0.03
N PHE A 265 7.79 -16.14 1.03
CA PHE A 265 7.81 -14.75 1.50
C PHE A 265 9.21 -14.26 1.87
N ASN A 266 10.13 -15.15 2.22
CA ASN A 266 11.53 -14.80 2.46
C ASN A 266 12.19 -14.08 1.27
N LEU A 267 11.70 -14.25 0.04
CA LEU A 267 12.23 -13.57 -1.15
C LEU A 267 12.02 -12.04 -1.12
N ILE A 268 11.04 -11.53 -0.37
CA ILE A 268 10.76 -10.10 -0.29
C ILE A 268 11.37 -9.43 0.95
N SER A 269 12.10 -10.16 1.78
CA SER A 269 12.66 -9.67 3.05
C SER A 269 13.49 -8.39 2.90
N SER A 270 14.36 -8.32 1.88
CA SER A 270 15.18 -7.14 1.60
C SER A 270 14.39 -5.95 1.04
N SER A 271 13.16 -6.16 0.58
CA SER A 271 12.32 -5.15 -0.08
C SER A 271 11.15 -4.69 0.79
N ILE A 272 11.07 -5.09 2.06
CA ILE A 272 9.91 -4.77 2.89
C ILE A 272 9.75 -3.25 3.07
N SER A 273 10.84 -2.52 3.36
CA SER A 273 10.79 -1.04 3.47
C SER A 273 10.29 -0.42 2.16
N ASP A 274 10.89 -0.83 1.03
CA ASP A 274 10.48 -0.36 -0.31
C ASP A 274 9.00 -0.64 -0.62
N ILE A 275 8.45 -1.74 -0.11
CA ILE A 275 7.03 -2.07 -0.26
C ILE A 275 6.19 -1.12 0.59
N VAL A 276 6.50 -0.97 1.87
CA VAL A 276 5.73 -0.14 2.81
C VAL A 276 5.75 1.33 2.41
N ASP A 277 6.86 1.81 1.85
CA ASP A 277 7.07 3.19 1.40
C ASP A 277 6.62 3.43 -0.05
N SER A 278 6.14 2.39 -0.74
CA SER A 278 5.71 2.48 -2.12
C SER A 278 4.47 3.38 -2.30
N SER A 279 4.35 4.00 -3.48
CA SER A 279 3.21 4.83 -3.86
C SER A 279 1.82 4.23 -3.54
N PRO A 280 1.49 2.95 -3.84
CA PRO A 280 0.17 2.38 -3.51
C PRO A 280 -0.10 2.26 -2.00
N LEU A 281 0.95 2.19 -1.18
CA LEU A 281 0.86 2.09 0.28
C LEU A 281 1.14 3.43 0.98
N SER A 282 1.28 4.53 0.25
CA SER A 282 1.45 5.87 0.86
C SER A 282 0.26 6.27 1.73
N ALA A 283 -0.94 5.84 1.37
CA ALA A 283 -2.16 6.07 2.14
C ALA A 283 -2.37 5.03 3.25
N VAL A 284 -3.07 5.42 4.32
CA VAL A 284 -3.37 4.58 5.48
C VAL A 284 -4.29 3.40 5.12
N GLU A 285 -5.33 3.65 4.32
CA GLU A 285 -6.36 2.65 4.01
C GLU A 285 -5.82 1.39 3.29
N PRO A 286 -5.00 1.49 2.22
CA PRO A 286 -4.38 0.32 1.59
C PRO A 286 -3.55 -0.55 2.54
N LYS A 287 -2.84 0.06 3.51
CA LYS A 287 -2.09 -0.68 4.54
C LYS A 287 -3.03 -1.52 5.42
N ILE A 288 -4.20 -0.98 5.78
CA ILE A 288 -5.20 -1.69 6.58
C ILE A 288 -5.80 -2.87 5.80
N HIS A 289 -6.13 -2.67 4.52
CA HIS A 289 -6.63 -3.76 3.66
C HIS A 289 -5.57 -4.85 3.45
N LEU A 290 -4.30 -4.46 3.32
CA LEU A 290 -3.17 -5.39 3.26
C LEU A 290 -3.07 -6.25 4.52
N LEU A 291 -3.10 -5.64 5.71
CA LEU A 291 -3.13 -6.37 6.98
C LEU A 291 -4.33 -7.34 7.04
N ALA A 292 -5.53 -6.87 6.67
CA ALA A 292 -6.75 -7.69 6.71
C ALA A 292 -6.69 -8.89 5.74
N ASN A 293 -6.08 -8.73 4.57
CA ASN A 293 -5.92 -9.81 3.60
C ASN A 293 -4.77 -10.76 4.00
N LEU A 294 -3.67 -10.24 4.56
CA LEU A 294 -2.55 -11.05 5.05
C LEU A 294 -2.98 -12.00 6.18
N VAL A 295 -3.74 -11.50 7.17
CA VAL A 295 -4.27 -12.37 8.25
C VAL A 295 -5.34 -13.34 7.76
N MET A 296 -5.93 -13.11 6.59
CA MET A 296 -6.91 -14.04 6.02
C MET A 296 -6.24 -15.23 5.31
N PHE A 297 -5.12 -15.01 4.61
CA PHE A 297 -4.46 -16.06 3.81
C PHE A 297 -3.37 -16.84 4.55
N THR A 298 -2.76 -16.26 5.59
CA THR A 298 -1.54 -16.81 6.22
C THR A 298 -1.79 -17.81 7.36
N PRO A 299 -2.69 -17.57 8.34
CA PRO A 299 -2.81 -18.41 9.53
C PRO A 299 -3.05 -19.91 9.29
N PRO A 300 -3.84 -20.33 8.29
CA PRO A 300 -4.02 -21.75 7.98
C PRO A 300 -2.71 -22.48 7.57
N ARG A 301 -1.62 -21.73 7.35
CA ARG A 301 -0.36 -22.24 6.82
C ARG A 301 0.82 -22.09 7.76
N TYR A 302 0.66 -21.55 8.97
CA TYR A 302 1.79 -21.34 9.89
C TYR A 302 2.65 -22.60 10.07
N ALA A 303 2.03 -23.76 10.24
CA ALA A 303 2.74 -25.04 10.37
C ALA A 303 3.54 -25.48 9.12
N LYS A 304 3.27 -24.88 7.94
CA LYS A 304 3.93 -25.19 6.66
C LYS A 304 4.91 -24.09 6.22
N LEU A 305 4.97 -22.96 6.93
CA LEU A 305 5.88 -21.88 6.58
C LEU A 305 7.30 -22.23 7.03
N THR A 306 8.27 -21.85 6.20
CA THR A 306 9.67 -21.85 6.62
C THR A 306 9.88 -20.76 7.67
N ALA A 307 10.87 -20.93 8.54
CA ALA A 307 11.17 -19.96 9.59
C ALA A 307 11.45 -18.56 9.02
N THR A 308 12.17 -18.48 7.89
CA THR A 308 12.49 -17.21 7.21
C THR A 308 11.26 -16.57 6.56
N ALA A 309 10.32 -17.36 6.02
CA ALA A 309 9.06 -16.83 5.49
C ALA A 309 8.16 -16.31 6.61
N LEU A 310 8.07 -17.03 7.73
CA LEU A 310 7.33 -16.58 8.92
C LEU A 310 7.94 -15.31 9.51
N ASP A 311 9.27 -15.24 9.59
CA ASP A 311 10.00 -14.05 10.01
C ASP A 311 9.66 -12.83 9.14
N THR A 312 9.73 -13.00 7.81
CA THR A 312 9.39 -11.94 6.84
C THR A 312 7.93 -11.49 6.96
N TYR A 313 6.99 -12.43 7.19
CA TYR A 313 5.58 -12.12 7.45
C TYR A 313 5.41 -11.25 8.71
N LEU A 314 6.09 -11.60 9.80
CA LEU A 314 6.03 -10.86 11.06
C LEU A 314 6.66 -9.47 10.92
N GLN A 315 7.80 -9.35 10.23
CA GLN A 315 8.43 -8.06 9.95
C GLN A 315 7.53 -7.15 9.09
N LEU A 316 6.97 -7.69 8.00
CA LEU A 316 6.06 -6.94 7.13
C LEU A 316 4.83 -6.44 7.90
N THR A 317 4.18 -7.32 8.67
CA THR A 317 3.00 -6.94 9.45
C THR A 317 3.32 -5.96 10.56
N ALA A 318 4.47 -6.10 11.25
CA ALA A 318 4.94 -5.14 12.25
C ALA A 318 5.23 -3.77 11.65
N MET A 319 5.95 -3.70 10.52
CA MET A 319 6.24 -2.44 9.82
C MET A 319 4.97 -1.76 9.32
N LEU A 320 4.02 -2.52 8.75
CA LEU A 320 2.73 -1.98 8.34
C LEU A 320 1.98 -1.38 9.54
N MET A 321 1.91 -2.09 10.67
CA MET A 321 1.25 -1.60 11.89
C MET A 321 1.94 -0.37 12.47
N ASN A 322 3.27 -0.33 12.48
CA ASN A 322 4.05 0.82 12.96
C ASN A 322 3.91 2.05 12.05
N ALA A 323 3.54 1.86 10.78
CA ALA A 323 3.31 2.94 9.83
C ALA A 323 1.85 3.43 9.81
N LEU A 324 1.00 2.93 10.72
CA LEU A 324 -0.37 3.39 10.92
C LEU A 324 -0.44 4.37 12.12
N PRO A 325 -1.33 5.38 12.06
CA PRO A 325 -1.66 6.18 13.24
C PRO A 325 -2.18 5.31 14.41
N THR A 326 -1.90 5.73 15.64
CA THR A 326 -2.49 5.11 16.83
C THR A 326 -4.02 5.11 16.73
N ARG A 327 -4.67 3.98 17.08
CA ARG A 327 -6.12 3.76 16.96
C ARG A 327 -6.66 3.63 15.53
N ALA A 328 -5.81 3.56 14.50
CA ALA A 328 -6.27 3.38 13.11
C ALA A 328 -7.07 2.07 12.87
N LEU A 329 -6.90 1.06 13.74
CA LEU A 329 -7.63 -0.20 13.67
C LEU A 329 -8.85 -0.26 14.59
N GLU A 330 -9.10 0.78 15.39
CA GLU A 330 -10.23 0.82 16.31
C GLU A 330 -11.51 1.24 15.57
N PRO A 331 -12.66 0.63 15.91
CA PRO A 331 -13.93 1.15 15.43
C PRO A 331 -14.13 2.57 15.98
N PRO A 332 -14.74 3.50 15.22
CA PRO A 332 -15.02 4.83 15.73
C PRO A 332 -15.87 4.69 17.00
N LEU A 333 -15.38 5.29 18.09
CA LEU A 333 -16.16 5.40 19.32
C LEU A 333 -17.49 6.08 18.95
N PRO A 334 -18.64 5.53 19.36
CA PRO A 334 -19.89 6.25 19.21
C PRO A 334 -19.69 7.60 19.89
N LYS A 335 -20.00 8.70 19.18
CA LYS A 335 -20.02 10.04 19.78
C LYS A 335 -20.90 9.93 21.02
N GLN A 336 -20.30 9.94 22.20
CA GLN A 336 -21.07 10.22 23.40
C GLN A 336 -21.55 11.65 23.23
N ASP A 337 -22.87 11.83 23.21
CA ASP A 337 -23.46 13.16 23.34
C ASP A 337 -22.82 13.80 24.58
N PRO A 338 -22.29 15.03 24.50
CA PRO A 338 -21.63 15.70 25.62
C PRO A 338 -22.60 16.08 26.77
N ALA A 339 -23.77 15.46 26.84
CA ALA A 339 -24.86 15.80 27.76
C ALA A 339 -25.18 14.70 28.79
N ARG A 340 -24.32 13.69 28.99
CA ARG A 340 -24.54 12.65 30.02
C ARG A 340 -23.28 12.27 30.80
N SER A 341 -22.59 13.27 31.31
CA SER A 341 -21.68 13.07 32.44
C SER A 341 -21.99 14.17 33.43
N TRP A 342 -22.36 13.77 34.65
CA TRP A 342 -22.67 14.56 35.86
C TRP A 342 -24.13 14.98 36.08
N ALA A 343 -24.91 14.11 36.73
CA ALA A 343 -25.78 14.41 37.89
C ALA A 343 -26.63 13.18 38.32
N ASP A 344 -26.92 13.10 39.62
CA ASP A 344 -27.70 12.14 40.43
C ASP A 344 -26.96 10.85 40.85
N ASP A 345 -26.81 10.48 42.13
CA ASP A 345 -27.06 11.04 43.48
C ASP A 345 -26.49 9.96 44.43
N ASP A 346 -25.57 10.23 45.37
CA ASP A 346 -25.77 10.32 46.84
C ASP A 346 -24.35 10.17 47.45
N ASP A 347 -23.87 10.72 48.56
CA ASP A 347 -24.23 11.77 49.53
C ASP A 347 -22.97 11.91 50.44
N ASP A 348 -22.82 13.04 51.12
CA ASP A 348 -21.92 13.36 52.25
C ASP A 348 -20.39 13.60 52.05
N SER A 349 -19.99 14.88 52.12
CA SER A 349 -19.12 15.44 53.21
C SER A 349 -18.28 16.65 52.76
N ASP A 350 -18.73 17.84 53.16
CA ASP A 350 -18.05 19.10 53.48
C ASP A 350 -16.66 19.48 52.91
N ASN A 351 -16.70 20.51 52.06
CA ASN A 351 -15.99 21.80 52.17
C ASN A 351 -14.45 21.84 52.14
N GLU A 352 -13.87 22.13 50.97
CA GLU A 352 -12.81 23.14 50.83
C GLU A 352 -12.72 23.65 49.36
N SER A 353 -12.53 24.95 49.21
CA SER A 353 -12.60 25.68 47.93
C SER A 353 -11.46 25.28 46.99
N THR A 354 -11.73 24.43 46.00
CA THR A 354 -10.79 24.15 44.92
C THR A 354 -10.90 25.22 43.82
N PRO A 355 -9.78 25.75 43.29
CA PRO A 355 -9.83 26.72 42.20
C PRO A 355 -10.41 26.07 40.94
N GLN A 356 -11.56 26.55 40.48
CA GLN A 356 -12.13 26.18 39.19
C GLN A 356 -11.20 26.63 38.07
N VAL A 357 -10.46 25.69 37.49
CA VAL A 357 -9.77 25.87 36.22
C VAL A 357 -10.83 25.81 35.12
N THR A 358 -11.30 26.98 34.68
CA THR A 358 -12.05 27.10 33.44
C THR A 358 -11.17 26.63 32.30
N VAL A 359 -11.52 25.50 31.68
CA VAL A 359 -10.86 24.96 30.49
C VAL A 359 -11.01 26.00 29.38
N VAL A 360 -9.93 26.73 29.11
CA VAL A 360 -9.81 27.63 27.97
C VAL A 360 -9.84 26.78 26.71
N THR A 361 -10.95 26.79 25.97
CA THR A 361 -11.20 25.97 24.78
C THR A 361 -10.41 26.40 23.54
N SER A 362 -9.39 27.26 23.67
CA SER A 362 -8.57 27.68 22.54
C SER A 362 -7.20 28.16 23.00
N PHE A 363 -6.29 27.21 23.16
CA PHE A 363 -4.89 27.46 22.80
C PHE A 363 -4.68 26.90 21.39
N ASP A 364 -4.17 27.77 20.53
CA ASP A 364 -4.09 27.66 19.09
C ASP A 364 -3.36 26.42 18.52
N MET A 365 -3.81 26.05 17.33
CA MET A 365 -2.99 25.47 16.24
C MET A 365 -2.28 24.13 16.48
N ASN A 366 -3.02 23.08 16.83
CA ASN A 366 -2.66 21.73 16.35
C ASN A 366 -3.58 21.37 15.17
N PRO A 367 -3.05 21.04 13.98
CA PRO A 367 -3.89 20.55 12.89
C PRO A 367 -4.67 19.34 13.41
N ALA A 368 -6.00 19.39 13.29
CA ALA A 368 -6.84 18.27 13.68
C ALA A 368 -6.27 16.98 13.06
N PRO A 369 -6.09 15.91 13.85
CA PRO A 369 -5.50 14.67 13.35
C PRO A 369 -6.27 14.23 12.11
N PRO A 370 -5.57 13.76 11.06
CA PRO A 370 -6.21 13.42 9.80
C PRO A 370 -7.37 12.45 10.06
N PRO A 371 -8.56 12.68 9.46
CA PRO A 371 -9.71 11.83 9.71
C PRO A 371 -9.34 10.39 9.36
N LEU A 372 -9.48 9.49 10.35
CA LEU A 372 -9.23 8.06 10.15
C LEU A 372 -10.20 7.51 9.10
N PRO A 373 -9.75 6.57 8.25
CA PRO A 373 -10.60 5.99 7.22
C PRO A 373 -11.78 5.23 7.85
N GLN A 374 -12.96 5.36 7.25
CA GLN A 374 -14.13 4.59 7.66
C GLN A 374 -13.99 3.16 7.15
N LEU A 375 -13.68 2.23 8.06
CA LEU A 375 -13.51 0.82 7.72
C LEU A 375 -14.84 0.10 7.66
N ASP A 376 -15.00 -0.77 6.66
CA ASP A 376 -16.16 -1.64 6.55
C ASP A 376 -16.17 -2.71 7.66
N LYS A 377 -17.37 -3.17 8.02
CA LYS A 377 -17.57 -4.14 9.10
C LYS A 377 -16.80 -5.45 8.89
N ARG A 378 -16.63 -5.91 7.65
CA ARG A 378 -16.00 -7.22 7.36
C ARG A 378 -14.48 -7.13 7.48
N THR A 379 -13.88 -6.04 7.02
CA THR A 379 -12.46 -5.74 7.22
C THR A 379 -12.15 -5.63 8.71
N LEU A 380 -12.98 -4.92 9.48
CA LEU A 380 -12.87 -4.87 10.94
C LEU A 380 -12.94 -6.26 11.57
N THR A 381 -13.93 -7.09 11.21
CA THR A 381 -14.04 -8.47 11.73
C THR A 381 -12.78 -9.29 11.44
N ARG A 382 -12.17 -9.15 10.26
CA ARG A 382 -10.91 -9.85 9.94
C ARG A 382 -9.76 -9.39 10.79
N LEU A 383 -9.62 -8.07 10.96
CA LEU A 383 -8.54 -7.49 11.76
C LEU A 383 -8.62 -7.93 13.23
N GLN A 384 -9.82 -8.20 13.77
CA GLN A 384 -10.00 -8.78 15.12
C GLN A 384 -9.33 -10.15 15.30
N THR A 385 -8.93 -10.82 14.22
CA THR A 385 -8.15 -12.06 14.27
C THR A 385 -6.78 -11.83 14.89
N TYR A 386 -6.12 -10.70 14.58
CA TYR A 386 -4.77 -10.39 15.08
C TYR A 386 -4.65 -10.46 16.61
N PRO A 387 -5.50 -9.75 17.40
CA PRO A 387 -5.47 -9.80 18.86
C PRO A 387 -6.24 -11.00 19.45
N SER A 388 -6.70 -11.96 18.64
CA SER A 388 -7.39 -13.14 19.15
C SER A 388 -6.42 -14.09 19.85
N VAL A 389 -6.86 -14.70 20.95
CA VAL A 389 -6.03 -15.63 21.75
C VAL A 389 -5.56 -16.79 20.87
N GLN A 390 -6.47 -17.37 20.08
CA GLN A 390 -6.17 -18.49 19.18
C GLN A 390 -5.10 -18.15 18.14
N HIS A 391 -5.15 -16.95 17.57
CA HIS A 391 -4.15 -16.51 16.60
C HIS A 391 -2.78 -16.32 17.26
N LEU A 392 -2.74 -15.62 18.40
CA LEU A 392 -1.49 -15.37 19.13
C LEU A 392 -0.86 -16.68 19.62
N THR A 393 -1.64 -17.62 20.16
CA THR A 393 -1.11 -18.93 20.58
C THR A 393 -0.59 -19.73 19.38
N SER A 394 -1.29 -19.70 18.23
CA SER A 394 -0.80 -20.38 17.02
C SER A 394 0.52 -19.80 16.51
N LEU A 395 0.69 -18.47 16.55
CA LEU A 395 1.94 -17.81 16.22
C LEU A 395 3.05 -18.13 17.22
N LEU A 396 2.75 -18.08 18.52
CA LEU A 396 3.70 -18.44 19.58
C LEU A 396 4.22 -19.87 19.42
N SER A 397 3.32 -20.84 19.18
CA SER A 397 3.70 -22.22 18.89
C SER A 397 4.55 -22.33 17.61
N ALA A 398 4.24 -21.55 16.59
CA ALA A 398 5.01 -21.54 15.34
C ALA A 398 6.38 -20.85 15.45
N VAL A 399 6.62 -20.02 16.47
CA VAL A 399 7.87 -19.27 16.67
C VAL A 399 8.75 -19.89 17.77
N GLN A 400 8.22 -20.81 18.59
CA GLN A 400 8.85 -21.35 19.81
C GLN A 400 10.28 -21.90 19.63
N HIS A 401 10.66 -22.35 18.44
CA HIS A 401 11.98 -22.93 18.14
C HIS A 401 12.77 -22.19 17.04
N HIS A 402 12.41 -20.93 16.74
CA HIS A 402 12.82 -20.28 15.50
C HIS A 402 13.52 -18.92 15.71
N PRO A 403 14.39 -18.50 14.77
CA PRO A 403 15.04 -17.18 14.81
C PRO A 403 14.06 -16.00 14.69
N SER A 404 12.81 -16.25 14.28
CA SER A 404 11.76 -15.25 14.06
C SER A 404 11.22 -14.58 15.33
N ARG A 405 11.84 -14.85 16.48
CA ARG A 405 11.37 -14.48 17.81
C ARG A 405 11.45 -12.97 18.05
N LEU A 406 12.48 -12.30 17.53
CA LEU A 406 12.58 -10.85 17.55
C LEU A 406 11.46 -10.18 16.74
N SER A 407 11.20 -10.68 15.53
CA SER A 407 10.13 -10.19 14.66
C SER A 407 8.74 -10.41 15.27
N PHE A 408 8.54 -11.51 15.99
CA PHE A 408 7.31 -11.74 16.76
C PHE A 408 7.12 -10.70 17.88
N ILE A 409 8.19 -10.39 18.62
CA ILE A 409 8.15 -9.34 19.66
C ILE A 409 7.81 -7.99 19.04
N ALA A 410 8.46 -7.63 17.93
CA ALA A 410 8.17 -6.39 17.20
C ALA A 410 6.71 -6.36 16.71
N PHE A 411 6.19 -7.49 16.22
CA PHE A 411 4.79 -7.63 15.84
C PHE A 411 3.83 -7.42 17.02
N CYS A 412 4.05 -8.05 18.17
CA CYS A 412 3.20 -7.86 19.35
C CYS A 412 3.27 -6.42 19.89
N PHE A 413 4.45 -5.82 19.87
CA PHE A 413 4.63 -4.41 20.22
C PHE A 413 3.86 -3.49 19.28
N ALA A 414 3.99 -3.68 17.95
CA ALA A 414 3.28 -2.91 16.96
C ALA A 414 1.75 -3.07 17.13
N LEU A 415 1.27 -4.30 17.37
CA LEU A 415 -0.14 -4.60 17.60
C LEU A 415 -0.71 -3.88 18.83
N THR A 416 -0.01 -3.89 19.95
CA THR A 416 -0.44 -3.19 21.18
C THR A 416 -0.37 -1.68 21.06
N THR A 417 0.48 -1.17 20.17
CA THR A 417 0.63 0.27 19.89
C THR A 417 -0.48 0.78 18.96
N VAL A 418 -0.75 0.09 17.86
CA VAL A 418 -1.79 0.50 16.90
C VAL A 418 -3.20 0.21 17.43
N TRP A 419 -3.35 -0.78 18.32
CA TRP A 419 -4.64 -1.21 18.87
C TRP A 419 -4.72 -1.17 20.42
N PRO A 420 -4.64 0.02 21.04
CA PRO A 420 -4.64 0.16 22.50
C PRO A 420 -5.79 -0.56 23.22
N ALA A 421 -7.02 -0.53 22.67
CA ALA A 421 -8.18 -1.17 23.30
C ALA A 421 -8.07 -2.72 23.43
N LYS A 422 -7.13 -3.35 22.71
CA LYS A 422 -6.87 -4.80 22.80
C LYS A 422 -5.55 -5.13 23.50
N ARG A 423 -4.84 -4.12 24.00
CA ARG A 423 -3.53 -4.25 24.64
C ARG A 423 -3.52 -5.31 25.74
N ASP A 424 -4.40 -5.20 26.73
CA ASP A 424 -4.38 -6.08 27.91
C ASP A 424 -4.65 -7.54 27.52
N LYS A 425 -5.50 -7.76 26.52
CA LYS A 425 -5.77 -9.09 25.98
C LYS A 425 -4.53 -9.70 25.30
N VAL A 426 -3.83 -8.90 24.49
CA VAL A 426 -2.59 -9.34 23.83
C VAL A 426 -1.51 -9.64 24.87
N LEU A 427 -1.24 -8.70 25.79
CA LEU A 427 -0.24 -8.85 26.84
C LEU A 427 -0.56 -10.03 27.76
N GLY A 428 -1.80 -10.15 28.24
CA GLY A 428 -2.24 -11.27 29.09
C GLY A 428 -2.09 -12.63 28.42
N THR A 429 -2.42 -12.73 27.12
CA THR A 429 -2.21 -13.97 26.35
C THR A 429 -0.73 -14.34 26.27
N VAL A 430 0.14 -13.35 26.04
CA VAL A 430 1.58 -13.55 25.90
C VAL A 430 2.25 -13.87 27.24
N VAL A 431 1.83 -13.22 28.34
CA VAL A 431 2.34 -13.50 29.70
C VAL A 431 1.93 -14.90 30.15
N ALA A 432 0.67 -15.30 29.92
CA ALA A 432 0.18 -16.62 30.31
C ALA A 432 0.83 -17.77 29.52
N PHE A 433 1.34 -17.50 28.31
CA PHE A 433 1.97 -18.51 27.48
C PHE A 433 3.23 -19.09 28.13
N ASN A 434 3.28 -20.42 28.25
CA ASN A 434 4.37 -21.16 28.90
C ASN A 434 4.73 -20.62 30.30
N GLY A 435 3.74 -20.15 31.07
CA GLY A 435 3.93 -19.68 32.45
C GLY A 435 4.92 -18.51 32.59
N GLY A 436 4.89 -17.56 31.65
CA GLY A 436 5.77 -16.38 31.68
C GLY A 436 7.19 -16.63 31.17
N GLY A 437 7.48 -17.80 30.58
CA GLY A 437 8.80 -18.12 30.01
C GLY A 437 9.26 -17.11 28.95
N LEU A 438 8.33 -16.54 28.19
CA LEU A 438 8.66 -15.53 27.17
C LEU A 438 9.26 -14.27 27.80
N VAL A 439 8.73 -13.80 28.94
CA VAL A 439 9.22 -12.60 29.65
C VAL A 439 10.70 -12.76 30.02
N ARG A 440 11.05 -13.91 30.59
CA ARG A 440 12.44 -14.28 30.92
C ARG A 440 13.35 -14.22 29.71
N GLU A 441 12.91 -14.83 28.63
CA GLU A 441 13.70 -14.95 27.42
C GLU A 441 13.81 -13.58 26.70
N VAL A 442 12.79 -12.71 26.73
CA VAL A 442 12.89 -11.32 26.21
C VAL A 442 13.95 -10.56 26.98
N TYR A 443 13.91 -10.63 28.31
CA TYR A 443 14.91 -9.97 29.13
C TYR A 443 16.32 -10.50 28.85
N ARG A 444 16.53 -11.81 28.98
CA ARG A 444 17.87 -12.42 28.93
C ARG A 444 18.54 -12.33 27.57
N LEU A 445 17.79 -12.53 26.48
CA LEU A 445 18.37 -12.58 25.14
C LEU A 445 18.47 -11.22 24.47
N TYR A 446 17.54 -10.29 24.74
CA TYR A 446 17.42 -9.04 23.97
C TYR A 446 17.67 -7.79 24.83
N VAL A 447 17.08 -7.70 26.03
CA VAL A 447 17.13 -6.46 26.83
C VAL A 447 18.39 -6.37 27.70
N ARG A 448 18.84 -7.48 28.27
CA ARG A 448 19.99 -7.53 29.18
C ARG A 448 21.27 -7.08 28.46
N SER A 449 21.51 -7.59 27.26
CA SER A 449 22.66 -7.23 26.42
C SER A 449 22.49 -5.90 25.68
N SER A 450 21.28 -5.33 25.63
CA SER A 450 21.00 -4.08 24.91
C SER A 450 21.92 -2.92 25.36
N PRO A 451 22.39 -2.08 24.41
CA PRO A 451 23.13 -0.85 24.71
C PRO A 451 22.24 0.23 25.32
N LEU A 452 20.92 0.13 25.16
CA LEU A 452 19.96 1.09 25.71
C LEU A 452 20.01 1.08 27.25
N GLY A 453 20.15 2.26 27.84
CA GLY A 453 20.10 2.46 29.30
C GLY A 453 21.36 2.06 30.06
N ARG A 454 22.51 1.88 29.40
CA ARG A 454 23.81 1.68 30.07
C ARG A 454 24.36 3.00 30.60
N ASP A 455 24.95 2.96 31.80
CA ASP A 455 25.47 4.14 32.52
C ASP A 455 26.49 4.95 31.69
N GLU A 456 27.28 4.28 30.86
CA GLU A 456 28.38 4.89 30.09
C GLU A 456 27.96 5.49 28.73
N GLN A 457 26.70 5.32 28.31
CA GLN A 457 26.31 5.49 26.90
C GLN A 457 24.97 6.24 26.70
N SER A 458 24.83 7.42 27.34
CA SER A 458 23.60 8.24 27.23
C SER A 458 23.24 8.66 25.79
N SER A 459 24.23 8.71 24.88
CA SER A 459 24.00 8.98 23.45
C SER A 459 23.35 7.82 22.69
N ALA A 460 23.36 6.60 23.24
CA ALA A 460 22.75 5.43 22.61
C ALA A 460 21.22 5.53 22.49
N VAL A 461 20.56 6.28 23.38
CA VAL A 461 19.08 6.39 23.39
C VAL A 461 18.54 6.93 22.05
N THR A 462 19.22 7.91 21.45
CA THR A 462 18.77 8.54 20.20
C THR A 462 19.49 8.03 18.95
N ASN A 463 20.40 7.07 19.08
CA ASN A 463 21.16 6.58 17.93
C ASN A 463 20.27 5.66 17.06
N PRO A 464 20.09 5.95 15.75
CA PRO A 464 19.33 5.08 14.85
C PRO A 464 19.91 3.66 14.70
N ASP A 465 21.20 3.46 14.95
CA ASP A 465 21.84 2.14 14.89
C ASP A 465 21.25 1.14 15.90
N TYR A 466 20.60 1.64 16.96
CA TYR A 466 19.96 0.83 17.99
C TYR A 466 18.44 0.72 17.86
N ALA A 467 17.89 1.04 16.67
CA ALA A 467 16.45 0.95 16.39
C ALA A 467 15.86 -0.43 16.74
N GLU A 468 16.55 -1.52 16.42
CA GLU A 468 16.07 -2.90 16.69
C GLU A 468 16.00 -3.26 18.18
N ALA A 469 16.71 -2.53 19.05
CA ALA A 469 16.73 -2.77 20.49
C ALA A 469 15.50 -2.19 21.21
N TRP A 470 14.77 -1.26 20.57
CA TRP A 470 13.60 -0.59 21.15
C TRP A 470 12.37 -1.48 21.30
N PRO A 471 11.91 -2.24 20.27
CA PRO A 471 10.71 -3.06 20.41
C PRO A 471 10.78 -4.06 21.58
N PRO A 472 11.86 -4.84 21.78
CA PRO A 472 11.95 -5.77 22.90
C PRO A 472 11.95 -5.09 24.27
N LEU A 473 12.61 -3.94 24.40
CA LEU A 473 12.67 -3.19 25.66
C LEU A 473 11.28 -2.67 26.05
N LEU A 474 10.59 -1.99 25.13
CA LEU A 474 9.28 -1.39 25.39
C LEU A 474 8.21 -2.46 25.58
N PHE A 475 8.27 -3.54 24.79
CA PHE A 475 7.37 -4.66 24.95
C PHE A 475 7.58 -5.37 26.29
N LEU A 476 8.83 -5.54 26.74
CA LEU A 476 9.11 -6.10 28.07
C LEU A 476 8.56 -5.20 29.18
N ALA A 477 8.72 -3.88 29.09
CA ALA A 477 8.14 -2.95 30.06
C ALA A 477 6.62 -3.09 30.14
N ASP A 478 5.93 -3.18 29.00
CA ASP A 478 4.49 -3.39 28.95
C ASP A 478 4.07 -4.76 29.50
N LEU A 479 4.76 -5.83 29.11
CA LEU A 479 4.50 -7.20 29.59
C LEU A 479 4.71 -7.32 31.09
N TYR A 480 5.80 -6.74 31.61
CA TYR A 480 6.12 -6.83 33.02
C TYR A 480 5.15 -6.01 33.87
N THR A 481 4.79 -4.81 33.41
CA THR A 481 3.71 -4.02 34.03
C THR A 481 2.41 -4.84 34.09
N GLN A 482 2.02 -5.50 33.00
CA GLN A 482 0.83 -6.36 32.98
C GLN A 482 0.94 -7.55 33.95
N ALA A 483 2.10 -8.21 34.01
CA ALA A 483 2.32 -9.32 34.92
C ALA A 483 2.21 -8.88 36.39
N LEU A 484 2.76 -7.71 36.73
CA LEU A 484 2.69 -7.14 38.08
C LEU A 484 1.26 -6.78 38.52
N LEU A 485 0.36 -6.47 37.58
CA LEU A 485 -1.05 -6.23 37.93
C LEU A 485 -1.78 -7.50 38.38
N THR A 486 -1.34 -8.66 37.90
CA THR A 486 -1.97 -9.96 38.19
C THR A 486 -1.24 -10.79 39.25
N MET A 487 0.00 -10.43 39.57
CA MET A 487 0.87 -11.18 40.49
C MET A 487 0.67 -10.72 41.94
N GLY A 488 0.61 -11.67 42.87
CA GLY A 488 0.60 -11.37 44.31
C GLY A 488 2.00 -11.04 44.86
N ASP A 489 2.08 -10.43 46.06
CA ASP A 489 3.38 -10.14 46.67
C ASP A 489 4.16 -11.42 47.00
N ASP A 490 3.48 -12.46 47.51
CA ASP A 490 4.11 -13.76 47.77
C ASP A 490 4.69 -14.40 46.50
N GLU A 491 4.01 -14.24 45.36
CA GLU A 491 4.48 -14.73 44.05
C GLU A 491 5.65 -13.90 43.50
N PHE A 492 5.68 -12.61 43.85
CA PHE A 492 6.71 -11.67 43.44
C PHE A 492 8.04 -11.92 44.20
N PHE A 493 7.97 -12.15 45.51
CA PHE A 493 9.13 -12.36 46.40
C PHE A 493 9.53 -13.83 46.59
N ALA A 494 8.77 -14.79 46.06
CA ALA A 494 9.08 -16.21 46.20
C ALA A 494 10.49 -16.54 45.67
N PRO A 495 11.35 -17.22 46.46
CA PRO A 495 12.68 -17.60 46.01
C PRO A 495 12.62 -18.59 44.84
N ALA A 496 13.63 -18.53 43.97
CA ALA A 496 13.76 -19.40 42.81
C ALA A 496 14.01 -20.86 43.22
N GLY A 497 12.97 -21.58 43.64
CA GLY A 497 13.07 -22.99 44.05
C GLY A 497 11.94 -23.55 44.92
N SER A 498 11.07 -22.73 45.52
CA SER A 498 10.22 -23.17 46.64
C SER A 498 8.76 -23.57 46.35
N GLY A 499 8.30 -23.68 45.10
CA GLY A 499 6.87 -23.90 44.76
C GLY A 499 6.56 -25.02 43.75
N GLY A 500 5.47 -25.74 43.97
CA GLY A 500 4.96 -26.80 43.07
C GLY A 500 4.59 -26.33 41.66
N ALA A 501 4.36 -27.30 40.78
CA ALA A 501 4.29 -27.21 39.31
C ALA A 501 3.10 -26.42 38.70
N GLY A 502 2.53 -25.41 39.37
CA GLY A 502 1.30 -24.76 38.88
C GLY A 502 1.11 -23.24 39.13
N GLY A 503 1.96 -22.57 39.91
CA GLY A 503 1.83 -21.12 40.17
C GLY A 503 2.68 -20.27 39.24
N ALA A 504 2.11 -19.18 38.69
CA ALA A 504 2.84 -18.24 37.84
C ALA A 504 3.77 -17.35 38.70
N ARG A 505 5.01 -17.81 38.91
CA ARG A 505 6.04 -17.07 39.68
C ARG A 505 6.53 -15.81 38.96
N ASN A 506 7.17 -14.91 39.71
CA ASN A 506 7.96 -13.82 39.14
C ASN A 506 8.90 -14.33 38.03
N PRO A 507 8.76 -13.84 36.78
CA PRO A 507 9.59 -14.33 35.70
C PRO A 507 11.05 -13.89 35.88
N LEU A 508 11.33 -12.72 36.44
CA LEU A 508 12.69 -12.19 36.60
C LEU A 508 13.18 -12.39 38.04
N THR A 509 14.46 -12.70 38.23
CA THR A 509 15.03 -12.70 39.59
C THR A 509 15.15 -11.27 40.13
N LEU A 510 15.23 -11.09 41.46
CA LEU A 510 15.41 -9.76 42.06
C LEU A 510 16.65 -9.04 41.52
N ASP A 511 17.77 -9.76 41.34
CA ASP A 511 18.98 -9.19 40.71
C ASP A 511 18.73 -8.74 39.26
N GLU A 512 17.99 -9.54 38.48
CA GLU A 512 17.59 -9.18 37.13
C GLU A 512 16.70 -7.93 37.12
N LEU A 513 15.83 -7.77 38.12
CA LEU A 513 14.96 -6.59 38.29
C LEU A 513 15.72 -5.34 38.69
N VAL A 514 16.73 -5.43 39.55
CA VAL A 514 17.59 -4.29 39.90
C VAL A 514 18.32 -3.78 38.65
N VAL A 515 18.85 -4.69 37.83
CA VAL A 515 19.53 -4.30 36.57
C VAL A 515 18.53 -3.74 35.56
N PHE A 516 17.36 -4.36 35.43
CA PHE A 516 16.32 -3.90 34.51
C PHE A 516 15.80 -2.51 34.90
N SER A 517 15.41 -2.30 36.16
CA SER A 517 14.93 -1.01 36.68
C SER A 517 15.98 0.08 36.52
N ARG A 518 17.26 -0.18 36.80
CA ARG A 518 18.35 0.77 36.54
C ARG A 518 18.40 1.19 35.06
N LYS A 519 18.31 0.23 34.13
CA LYS A 519 18.27 0.55 32.69
C LYS A 519 17.08 1.43 32.33
N LEU A 520 15.88 1.11 32.82
CA LEU A 520 14.69 1.92 32.54
C LEU A 520 14.83 3.33 33.12
N LEU A 521 15.37 3.45 34.34
CA LEU A 521 15.61 4.72 35.01
C LEU A 521 16.60 5.59 34.23
N ASN A 522 17.70 5.01 33.76
CA ASN A 522 18.69 5.72 32.94
C ASN A 522 18.09 6.27 31.65
N ILE A 523 17.26 5.47 30.97
CA ILE A 523 16.59 5.91 29.74
C ILE A 523 15.59 7.02 30.06
N ALA A 524 14.74 6.83 31.08
CA ALA A 524 13.78 7.84 31.50
C ALA A 524 14.48 9.15 31.87
N PHE A 525 15.56 9.09 32.65
CA PHE A 525 16.37 10.24 33.05
C PHE A 525 16.93 10.98 31.83
N VAL A 526 17.55 10.27 30.88
CA VAL A 526 18.07 10.88 29.64
C VAL A 526 16.96 11.55 28.83
N LEU A 527 15.78 10.94 28.75
CA LEU A 527 14.63 11.51 28.04
C LEU A 527 13.98 12.70 28.76
N TYR A 528 14.09 12.80 30.09
CA TYR A 528 13.67 13.98 30.85
C TYR A 528 14.71 15.11 30.79
N TRP A 529 16.00 14.79 30.70
CA TRP A 529 17.07 15.79 30.74
C TRP A 529 17.38 16.44 29.38
N ARG A 530 17.05 15.77 28.27
CA ARG A 530 17.31 16.26 26.90
C ARG A 530 16.21 17.15 26.32
N GLU A 531 15.51 17.93 27.15
CA GLU A 531 14.50 18.90 26.74
C GLU A 531 15.11 20.08 25.94
N ASP A 532 15.58 19.82 24.72
CA ASP A 532 15.46 20.80 23.64
C ASP A 532 14.07 20.59 23.01
N PRO A 533 13.07 21.44 23.33
CA PRO A 533 11.67 21.24 22.97
C PRO A 533 11.41 21.19 21.46
N SER A 534 12.36 21.62 20.61
CA SER A 534 12.19 21.68 19.16
C SER A 534 12.64 20.42 18.40
N SER A 535 13.58 19.62 18.92
CA SER A 535 14.17 18.47 18.20
C SER A 535 13.55 17.13 18.59
N VAL A 536 13.26 16.92 19.88
CA VAL A 536 12.73 15.64 20.40
C VAL A 536 11.21 15.49 20.17
N GLN A 537 10.47 16.60 19.95
CA GLN A 537 9.02 16.53 19.69
C GLN A 537 8.67 16.19 18.23
N GLN A 538 9.56 16.46 17.28
CA GLN A 538 9.33 16.18 15.86
C GLN A 538 9.83 14.78 15.45
N ASP A 539 10.89 14.28 16.08
CA ASP A 539 11.46 12.97 15.75
C ASP A 539 10.88 11.84 16.61
N GLY A 540 10.32 10.82 15.96
CA GLY A 540 9.86 9.60 16.61
C GLY A 540 11.02 8.70 17.07
N VAL A 541 10.70 7.65 17.83
CA VAL A 541 11.70 6.64 18.22
C VAL A 541 12.23 5.96 16.95
N PRO A 542 13.57 5.82 16.78
CA PRO A 542 14.15 5.19 15.60
C PRO A 542 13.55 3.81 15.32
N GLY A 543 13.10 3.59 14.09
CA GLY A 543 12.47 2.33 13.65
C GLY A 543 11.03 2.11 14.13
N LEU A 544 10.47 3.02 14.94
CA LEU A 544 9.12 2.93 15.51
C LEU A 544 8.31 4.18 15.18
N GLY A 545 8.19 4.53 13.89
CA GLY A 545 7.72 5.84 13.41
C GLY A 545 6.42 6.41 14.04
N ALA A 546 5.50 5.59 14.53
CA ALA A 546 4.29 6.05 15.24
C ALA A 546 4.49 6.34 16.75
N VAL A 547 5.60 5.89 17.35
CA VAL A 547 5.90 5.99 18.78
C VAL A 547 6.70 7.26 19.05
N LYS A 548 6.10 8.17 19.79
CA LYS A 548 6.78 9.36 20.32
C LYS A 548 7.59 9.04 21.58
N TRP A 549 8.60 9.85 21.85
CA TRP A 549 9.40 9.76 23.07
C TRP A 549 8.56 9.92 24.35
N GLU A 550 7.47 10.69 24.30
CA GLU A 550 6.49 10.80 25.39
C GLU A 550 5.89 9.45 25.77
N THR A 551 5.44 8.67 24.78
CA THR A 551 4.90 7.33 24.98
C THR A 551 5.94 6.39 25.60
N VAL A 552 7.22 6.55 25.22
CA VAL A 552 8.32 5.79 25.84
C VAL A 552 8.45 6.14 27.31
N ARG A 553 8.54 7.43 27.66
CA ARG A 553 8.62 7.88 29.05
C ARG A 553 7.47 7.34 29.89
N ASP A 554 6.25 7.40 29.38
CA ASP A 554 5.06 6.90 30.06
C ASP A 554 5.15 5.41 30.35
N LYS A 555 5.53 4.59 29.36
CA LYS A 555 5.66 3.14 29.52
C LYS A 555 6.74 2.77 30.53
N LEU A 556 7.91 3.42 30.45
CA LEU A 556 9.02 3.17 31.37
C LEU A 556 8.69 3.59 32.80
N THR A 557 8.09 4.76 32.97
CA THR A 557 7.71 5.30 34.29
C THR A 557 6.64 4.44 34.94
N LYS A 558 5.61 4.01 34.20
CA LYS A 558 4.57 3.09 34.70
C LYS A 558 5.16 1.76 35.17
N CYS A 559 6.10 1.19 34.41
CA CYS A 559 6.78 -0.04 34.80
C CYS A 559 7.60 0.16 36.09
N LEU A 560 8.37 1.24 36.17
CA LEU A 560 9.16 1.58 37.38
C LEU A 560 8.27 1.80 38.61
N GLN A 561 7.16 2.52 38.46
CA GLN A 561 6.18 2.72 39.55
C GLN A 561 5.57 1.40 40.00
N ALA A 562 5.21 0.51 39.06
CA ALA A 562 4.65 -0.79 39.39
C ALA A 562 5.66 -1.69 40.14
N ILE A 563 6.95 -1.63 39.80
CA ILE A 563 8.02 -2.34 40.52
C ILE A 563 8.18 -1.75 41.93
N HIS A 564 8.30 -0.43 42.02
CA HIS A 564 8.53 0.30 43.27
C HIS A 564 7.39 0.11 44.29
N ALA A 565 6.14 0.12 43.82
CA ALA A 565 4.97 -0.13 44.67
C ALA A 565 5.04 -1.49 45.40
N ARG A 566 5.66 -2.51 44.79
CA ARG A 566 5.83 -3.84 45.41
C ARG A 566 6.96 -3.85 46.44
N GLU A 567 8.07 -3.17 46.14
CA GLU A 567 9.20 -3.04 47.07
C GLU A 567 8.82 -2.32 48.38
N TYR A 568 8.00 -1.27 48.29
CA TYR A 568 7.55 -0.52 49.47
C TYR A 568 6.65 -1.34 50.39
N VAL A 569 5.74 -2.14 49.81
CA VAL A 569 4.88 -3.04 50.59
C VAL A 569 5.73 -4.06 51.35
N TYR A 570 6.72 -4.67 50.70
CA TYR A 570 7.61 -5.63 51.37
C TYR A 570 8.47 -4.99 52.47
N ALA A 571 9.09 -3.84 52.21
CA ALA A 571 9.88 -3.14 53.21
C ALA A 571 9.05 -2.73 54.43
N PHE A 572 7.79 -2.33 54.21
CA PHE A 572 6.85 -1.98 55.27
C PHE A 572 6.46 -3.20 56.12
N TRP A 573 6.08 -4.33 55.50
CA TRP A 573 5.72 -5.56 56.23
C TRP A 573 6.93 -6.22 56.91
N SER A 574 8.13 -6.14 56.31
CA SER A 574 9.37 -6.64 56.91
C SER A 574 9.86 -5.79 58.10
N GLN A 575 9.37 -4.56 58.27
CA GLN A 575 9.65 -3.74 59.46
C GLN A 575 8.61 -3.94 60.58
N LEU A 576 7.45 -4.50 60.24
CA LEU A 576 6.34 -4.79 61.18
C LEU A 576 6.36 -6.21 61.73
N ALA A 577 6.99 -7.15 61.03
CA ALA A 577 7.27 -8.52 61.48
C ALA A 577 8.64 -8.61 62.16
#